data_AF-A0A960MNU0-F1
#
_entry.id   AF-A0A960MNU0-F1
#
_cell.length_a   1.000
_cell.length_b   1.000
_cell.length_c   1.000
_cell.angle_alpha   90.00
_cell.angle_beta   90.00
_cell.angle_gamma   90.00
#
_symmetry.space_group_name_H-M   'P 1'
#
loop_
_entity.id
_entity.type
_entity.pdbx_description
1 polymer ?
#
loop_
_entity_poly.entity_id
_entity_poly.type
_entity_poly.pdbx_seq_one_letter_code
_entity_poly.pdbx_strand_id
1 'polypeptide(L)' 'MKGGPIVDQNKLLKKVAKLESMCDQLQAEMKYLDELLVEVGFEEGLKTLKAAAIELIDKKKNPEA' A
#
# COMPACT_ATOMS: atom_id res chain seq x y z
N MET A 1 -24.86 -37.88 25.70
CA MET A 1 -24.70 -36.55 25.08
C MET A 1 -23.44 -36.59 24.22
N LYS A 2 -23.54 -36.17 22.94
CA LYS A 2 -22.45 -36.27 21.95
C LYS A 2 -21.25 -35.40 22.38
N GLY A 3 -20.09 -36.02 22.58
CA GLY A 3 -18.83 -35.30 22.73
C GLY A 3 -18.45 -34.66 21.40
N GLY A 4 -18.53 -33.33 21.34
CA GLY A 4 -17.99 -32.57 20.21
C GLY A 4 -16.47 -32.75 20.12
N PRO A 5 -15.87 -32.57 18.93
CA PRO A 5 -14.43 -32.77 18.77
C PRO A 5 -13.67 -31.79 19.67
N ILE A 6 -12.89 -32.31 20.60
CA ILE A 6 -11.98 -31.52 21.43
C ILE A 6 -10.85 -31.04 20.51
N VAL A 7 -10.99 -29.83 19.99
CA VAL A 7 -9.95 -29.22 19.17
C VAL A 7 -8.79 -28.88 20.08
N ASP A 8 -7.63 -29.47 19.80
CA ASP A 8 -6.39 -29.22 20.53
C ASP A 8 -6.02 -27.74 20.41
N GLN A 9 -6.15 -27.01 21.52
CA GLN A 9 -5.89 -25.58 21.62
C GLN A 9 -4.48 -25.23 21.12
N ASN A 10 -3.49 -26.11 21.31
CA ASN A 10 -2.14 -25.87 20.81
C ASN A 10 -2.06 -25.94 19.28
N LYS A 11 -2.86 -26.79 18.63
CA LYS A 11 -2.94 -26.83 17.16
C LYS A 11 -3.57 -25.56 16.61
N LEU A 12 -4.59 -25.03 17.28
CA LEU A 12 -5.20 -23.75 16.90
C LEU A 12 -4.21 -22.60 17.06
N LEU A 13 -3.51 -22.52 18.19
CA LEU A 13 -2.50 -21.48 18.42
C LEU A 13 -1.38 -21.53 17.38
N LYS A 14 -0.87 -22.71 17.04
CA LYS A 14 0.12 -22.88 15.96
C LYS A 14 -0.41 -22.42 14.60
N LYS A 15 -1.68 -22.67 14.32
CA LYS A 15 -2.32 -22.23 13.09
C LYS A 15 -2.47 -20.71 13.05
N VAL A 16 -2.86 -20.09 14.18
CA VAL A 16 -2.95 -18.63 14.32
C VAL A 16 -1.57 -18.00 14.09
N ALA A 17 -0.53 -18.45 14.79
CA ALA A 17 0.82 -17.92 14.63
C ALA A 17 1.34 -18.02 13.18
N LYS A 18 1.02 -19.12 12.48
CA LYS A 18 1.35 -19.27 11.06
C LYS A 18 0.59 -18.26 10.19
N LEU A 19 -0.69 -18.06 10.46
CA LEU A 19 -1.51 -17.11 9.71
C LEU A 19 -1.08 -15.66 9.96
N GLU A 20 -0.73 -15.31 11.19
CA GLU A 20 -0.19 -13.99 11.55
C GLU A 20 1.10 -13.72 10.77
N SER A 21 2.06 -14.66 10.80
CA SER A 21 3.30 -14.52 10.03
C SER A 21 3.06 -14.38 8.52
N MET A 22 2.06 -15.09 7.96
CA MET A 22 1.70 -14.95 6.55
C MET A 22 1.07 -13.59 6.26
N CYS A 23 0.20 -13.09 7.14
CA CYS A 23 -0.41 -11.77 7.01
C CYS A 23 0.64 -10.66 7.07
N ASP A 24 1.58 -10.73 8.02
CA ASP A 24 2.66 -9.76 8.16
C ASP A 24 3.50 -9.68 6.88
N GLN A 25 3.83 -10.83 6.30
CA GLN A 25 4.56 -10.89 5.04
C GLN A 25 3.75 -10.30 3.88
N LEU A 26 2.47 -10.67 3.74
CA LEU A 26 1.62 -10.14 2.67
C LEU A 26 1.43 -8.62 2.78
N GLN A 27 1.32 -8.08 4.00
CA GLN A 27 1.22 -6.65 4.23
C GLN A 27 2.51 -5.92 3.84
N ALA A 28 3.68 -6.49 4.17
CA ALA A 28 4.97 -5.94 3.78
C ALA A 28 5.13 -5.90 2.26
N GLU A 29 4.82 -7.00 1.56
CA GLU A 29 4.89 -7.07 0.10
C GLU A 29 3.91 -6.10 -0.57
N MET A 30 2.69 -5.99 -0.05
CA MET A 30 1.69 -5.05 -0.59
C MET A 30 2.16 -3.60 -0.47
N LYS A 31 2.77 -3.24 0.67
CA LYS A 31 3.34 -1.91 0.88
C LYS A 31 4.49 -1.64 -0.08
N TYR A 32 5.40 -2.60 -0.24
CA TYR A 32 6.52 -2.46 -1.17
C TYR A 32 6.04 -2.29 -2.62
N LEU A 33 5.00 -3.04 -3.00
CA LEU A 33 4.40 -2.94 -4.34
C LEU A 33 3.73 -1.58 -4.55
N ASP A 34 3.06 -1.03 -3.53
CA ASP A 34 2.53 0.35 -3.56
C ASP A 34 3.64 1.40 -3.71
N GLU A 35 4.75 1.27 -2.95
CA GLU A 35 5.92 2.14 -3.10
C GLU A 35 6.48 2.09 -4.52
N LEU A 36 6.65 0.89 -5.09
CA LEU A 36 7.08 0.73 -6.47
C LEU A 36 6.09 1.35 -7.46
N LEU A 37 4.78 1.16 -7.27
CA LEU A 37 3.74 1.73 -8.14
C LEU A 37 3.72 3.25 -8.08
N VAL A 38 3.98 3.84 -6.92
CA VAL A 38 4.22 5.28 -6.79
C VAL A 38 5.50 5.67 -7.51
N GLU A 39 6.61 4.96 -7.33
CA GLU A 39 7.85 5.29 -8.04
C GLU A 39 7.69 5.25 -9.56
N VAL A 40 7.06 4.20 -10.11
CA VAL A 40 6.90 4.04 -11.57
C VAL A 40 5.74 4.83 -12.16
N GLY A 41 4.63 4.99 -11.43
CA GLY A 41 3.42 5.67 -11.90
C GLY A 41 3.39 7.17 -11.60
N PHE A 42 4.14 7.61 -10.58
CA PHE A 42 4.16 8.98 -10.11
C PHE A 42 5.34 9.78 -10.65
N GLU A 43 6.32 9.20 -11.35
CA GLU A 43 7.40 9.99 -11.97
C GLU A 43 6.85 10.91 -13.08
N GLU A 44 6.06 10.38 -14.01
CA GLU A 44 5.34 11.16 -15.03
C GLU A 44 4.27 12.07 -14.41
N GLY A 45 3.58 11.59 -13.37
CA GLY A 45 2.61 12.38 -12.61
C GLY A 45 3.24 13.59 -11.93
N LEU A 46 4.41 13.44 -11.30
CA LEU A 46 5.18 14.52 -10.67
C LEU A 46 5.73 15.49 -11.70
N LYS A 47 6.22 15.00 -12.84
CA LYS A 47 6.67 15.86 -13.95
C LYS A 47 5.51 16.72 -14.46
N THR A 48 4.35 16.12 -14.68
CA THR A 48 3.15 16.80 -15.17
C THR A 48 2.60 17.79 -14.14
N LEU A 49 2.48 17.38 -12.88
CA LEU A 49 1.99 18.24 -11.79
C LEU A 49 2.94 19.43 -11.57
N LYS A 50 4.25 19.21 -11.63
CA LYS A 50 5.26 20.26 -11.55
C LYS A 50 5.15 21.22 -12.74
N ALA A 51 4.99 20.71 -13.96
CA ALA A 51 4.81 21.54 -15.16
C ALA A 51 3.54 22.41 -15.04
N ALA A 52 2.41 21.83 -14.64
CA ALA A 52 1.17 22.56 -14.42
C ALA A 52 1.28 23.63 -13.31
N ALA A 53 1.97 23.33 -12.22
CA ALA A 53 2.24 24.30 -11.15
C ALA A 53 3.11 25.47 -11.63
N ILE A 54 4.12 25.20 -12.47
CA ILE A 54 4.97 26.24 -13.07
C ILE A 54 4.13 27.13 -13.99
N GLU A 55 3.29 26.56 -14.88
CA GLU A 55 2.40 27.34 -15.74
C GLU A 55 1.45 28.25 -14.94
N LEU A 56 0.90 27.76 -13.83
CA LEU A 56 0.02 28.55 -12.96
C LEU A 56 0.76 29.72 -12.32
N ILE A 57 2.01 29.52 -11.90
CA ILE A 57 2.86 30.57 -11.33
C ILE A 57 3.22 31.61 -12.40
N ASP A 58 3.55 31.16 -13.61
CA ASP A 58 3.94 32.05 -14.71
C ASP A 58 2.73 32.85 -15.23
N LYS A 59 1.55 32.23 -15.36
CA LYS A 59 0.29 32.95 -15.63
C LYS A 59 -0.04 33.97 -14.56
N LYS A 60 0.26 33.68 -13.29
CA LYS A 60 0.07 34.63 -12.19
C LYS A 60 1.09 35.79 -12.22
N LYS A 61 2.31 35.54 -12.69
CA LYS A 61 3.36 36.56 -12.84
C LYS A 61 3.18 37.41 -14.10
N ASN A 62 2.59 36.87 -15.15
CA ASN A 62 2.40 37.55 -16.43
C ASN A 62 0.94 37.42 -16.91
N PRO A 63 0.03 38.24 -16.38
CA PRO A 63 -1.42 38.11 -16.64
C PRO A 63 -1.87 38.55 -18.05
N GLU A 64 -0.98 39.06 -18.91
CA GLU A 64 -1.32 39.64 -20.23
C GLU A 64 -0.56 39.03 -21.44
N ALA A 65 -0.11 37.77 -21.36
CA ALA A 65 0.43 37.03 -22.51
C ALA A 65 -0.63 36.11 -23.15
#